data_AF-A0A2K3JAY0-F1
#
_entry.id   AF-A0A2K3JAY0-F1
#
_cell.length_a   1.000
_cell.length_b   1.000
_cell.length_c   1.000
_cell.angle_alpha   90.00
_cell.angle_beta   90.00
_cell.angle_gamma   90.00
#
_symmetry.space_group_name_H-M   'P 1'
#
loop_
_entity.id
_entity.type
_entity.pdbx_description
1 polymer ?
#
loop_
_entity_poly.entity_id
_entity_poly.type
_entity_poly.pdbx_seq_one_letter_code
_entity_poly.pdbx_strand_id
1 'polypeptide(L)'
;TVSDDIICEMWIKGIINSSINPLTTIFNCKNGYLLENPILDKLVEKICKESTDIAYSYGLDLDYNEMIMKTKKVIYETNENFSSMLQSYKKGKKTEIDSINGVILKIGKKNELNFFLNDFLVHLINSI
;
A
#
# COMPACT_ATOMS: atom_id res chain seq x y z
N THR A 1 -16.68 19.70 0.69
CA THR A 1 -15.77 20.79 0.25
C THR A 1 -14.71 20.16 -0.62
N VAL A 2 -14.14 20.83 -1.63
CA VAL A 2 -13.08 20.27 -2.50
C VAL A 2 -11.93 19.62 -1.69
N SER A 3 -11.71 20.06 -0.45
CA SER A 3 -10.76 19.48 0.50
C SER A 3 -11.04 18.04 0.94
N ASP A 4 -12.30 17.66 1.18
CA ASP A 4 -12.63 16.35 1.75
C ASP A 4 -12.50 15.24 0.70
N ASP A 5 -12.91 15.55 -0.53
CA ASP A 5 -12.78 14.66 -1.69
C ASP A 5 -11.30 14.39 -2.02
N ILE A 6 -10.45 15.43 -1.94
CA ILE A 6 -9.00 15.28 -2.16
C ILE A 6 -8.38 14.36 -1.09
N ILE A 7 -8.76 14.52 0.18
CA ILE A 7 -8.25 13.68 1.27
C ILE A 7 -8.65 12.21 1.03
N CYS A 8 -9.90 11.97 0.64
CA CYS A 8 -10.40 10.64 0.33
C CYS A 8 -9.59 9.98 -0.81
N GLU A 9 -9.40 10.70 -1.93
CA GLU A 9 -8.59 10.22 -3.06
C GLU A 9 -7.13 9.94 -2.67
N MET A 10 -6.53 10.78 -1.82
CA MET A 10 -5.19 10.55 -1.30
C MET A 10 -5.10 9.25 -0.48
N TRP A 11 -6.10 8.96 0.34
CA TRP A 11 -6.15 7.72 1.11
C TRP A 11 -6.37 6.49 0.24
N ILE A 12 -7.27 6.56 -0.74
CA ILE A 12 -7.49 5.47 -1.70
C ILE A 12 -6.17 5.14 -2.40
N LYS A 13 -5.46 6.15 -2.92
CA LYS A 13 -4.16 5.96 -3.55
C LYS A 13 -3.10 5.43 -2.57
N GLY A 14 -3.10 5.93 -1.33
CA GLY A 14 -2.21 5.48 -0.27
C GLY A 14 -2.37 3.99 0.05
N ILE A 15 -3.61 3.51 0.19
CA ILE A 15 -3.93 2.10 0.45
C ILE A 15 -3.50 1.21 -0.72
N ILE A 16 -3.77 1.64 -1.96
CA ILE A 16 -3.37 0.89 -3.15
C ILE A 16 -1.85 0.77 -3.20
N ASN A 17 -1.13 1.89 -3.05
CA ASN A 17 0.33 1.88 -3.12
C ASN A 17 0.98 1.18 -1.92
N SER A 18 0.41 1.27 -0.72
CA SER A 18 0.92 0.56 0.47
C SER A 18 0.89 -0.94 0.30
N SER A 19 -0.07 -1.45 -0.49
CA SER A 19 -0.27 -2.87 -0.77
C SER A 19 0.60 -3.39 -1.92
N ILE A 20 1.02 -2.53 -2.86
CA ILE A 20 1.74 -2.92 -4.08
C ILE A 20 3.24 -2.62 -3.98
N ASN A 21 3.58 -1.38 -3.61
CA ASN A 21 4.91 -0.83 -3.81
C ASN A 21 5.98 -1.52 -2.94
N PRO A 22 5.73 -1.80 -1.64
CA PRO A 22 6.70 -2.53 -0.82
C PRO A 22 6.92 -3.95 -1.33
N LEU A 23 5.84 -4.68 -1.68
CA LEU A 23 5.96 -6.07 -2.15
C LEU A 23 6.75 -6.17 -3.45
N THR A 24 6.41 -5.36 -4.45
CA THR A 24 7.18 -5.33 -5.71
C THR A 24 8.64 -4.95 -5.47
N THR A 25 8.93 -4.08 -4.50
CA THR A 25 10.30 -3.71 -4.12
C THR A 25 11.06 -4.88 -3.53
N ILE A 26 10.49 -5.55 -2.52
CA ILE A 26 11.09 -6.71 -1.83
C ILE A 26 11.32 -7.88 -2.78
N PHE A 27 10.32 -8.22 -3.59
CA PHE A 27 10.39 -9.34 -4.52
C PHE A 27 11.01 -8.99 -5.87
N ASN A 28 11.40 -7.73 -6.08
CA ASN A 28 12.00 -7.22 -7.31
C ASN A 28 11.24 -7.64 -8.59
N CYS A 29 9.91 -7.52 -8.55
CA CYS A 29 9.02 -8.00 -9.60
C CYS A 29 8.20 -6.86 -10.22
N LYS A 30 7.62 -7.12 -11.40
CA LYS A 30 6.58 -6.27 -11.97
C LYS A 30 5.29 -6.38 -11.16
N ASN A 31 4.39 -5.42 -11.30
CA ASN A 31 3.13 -5.39 -10.56
C ASN A 31 2.30 -6.66 -10.81
N GLY A 32 2.21 -7.13 -12.06
CA GLY A 32 1.39 -8.29 -12.45
C GLY A 32 1.73 -9.58 -11.70
N TYR A 33 3.01 -9.76 -11.36
CA TYR A 33 3.47 -10.94 -10.62
C TYR A 33 2.80 -11.09 -9.25
N LEU A 34 2.33 -9.99 -8.65
CA LEU A 34 1.59 -10.04 -7.38
C LEU A 34 0.29 -10.84 -7.50
N LEU A 35 -0.37 -10.85 -8.65
CA LEU A 35 -1.61 -11.62 -8.87
C LEU A 35 -1.32 -13.03 -9.42
N GLU A 36 -0.19 -13.23 -10.09
CA GLU A 36 0.22 -14.54 -10.60
C GLU A 36 0.65 -15.49 -9.47
N ASN A 37 1.21 -14.94 -8.38
CA ASN A 37 1.61 -15.71 -7.21
C ASN A 37 0.52 -15.66 -6.12
N PRO A 38 -0.15 -16.78 -5.80
CA PRO A 38 -1.25 -16.80 -4.83
C PRO A 38 -0.88 -16.34 -3.42
N ILE A 39 0.39 -16.52 -3.01
CA ILE A 39 0.87 -16.07 -1.70
C ILE A 39 0.97 -14.54 -1.69
N LEU A 40 1.47 -13.95 -2.77
CA LEU A 40 1.60 -12.50 -2.89
C LEU A 40 0.24 -11.83 -3.04
N ASP A 41 -0.69 -12.42 -3.81
CA ASP A 41 -2.06 -11.93 -3.91
C ASP A 41 -2.71 -11.89 -2.51
N LYS A 42 -2.49 -12.93 -1.71
CA LYS A 42 -3.01 -12.95 -0.34
C LYS A 42 -2.36 -11.92 0.57
N LEU A 43 -1.08 -11.57 0.36
CA LEU A 43 -0.42 -10.49 1.08
C LEU A 43 -0.99 -9.12 0.68
N VAL A 44 -1.23 -8.88 -0.61
CA VAL A 44 -1.90 -7.67 -1.10
C VAL A 44 -3.25 -7.49 -0.40
N GLU A 45 -4.06 -8.55 -0.32
CA GLU A 45 -5.35 -8.50 0.40
C GLU A 45 -5.21 -8.11 1.87
N LYS A 46 -4.26 -8.72 2.58
CA LYS A 46 -4.06 -8.44 4.01
C LYS A 46 -3.56 -7.03 4.28
N ILE A 47 -2.62 -6.52 3.47
CA ILE A 47 -2.10 -5.16 3.61
C ILE A 47 -3.16 -4.13 3.24
N CYS A 48 -3.94 -4.39 2.19
CA CYS A 48 -5.06 -3.56 1.78
C CYS A 48 -6.10 -3.49 2.90
N LYS A 49 -6.44 -4.64 3.51
CA LYS A 49 -7.35 -4.70 4.66
C LYS A 49 -6.85 -3.85 5.82
N GLU A 50 -5.62 -4.08 6.28
CA GLU A 50 -5.05 -3.34 7.41
C GLU A 50 -5.05 -1.83 7.14
N SER A 51 -4.66 -1.42 5.94
CA SER A 51 -4.63 -0.01 5.54
C SER A 51 -6.04 0.61 5.46
N THR A 52 -7.04 -0.17 5.03
CA THR A 52 -8.44 0.27 4.96
C THR A 52 -9.07 0.40 6.34
N ASP A 53 -8.82 -0.56 7.24
CA ASP A 53 -9.29 -0.49 8.63
C ASP A 53 -8.70 0.74 9.35
N ILE A 54 -7.44 1.08 9.06
CA ILE A 54 -6.81 2.31 9.58
C ILE A 54 -7.46 3.56 8.97
N ALA A 55 -7.75 3.58 7.66
CA ALA A 55 -8.44 4.70 7.02
C ALA A 55 -9.85 4.93 7.60
N TYR A 56 -10.56 3.86 7.95
CA TYR A 56 -11.85 3.95 8.63
C TYR A 56 -11.75 4.72 9.95
N SER A 57 -10.72 4.45 10.75
CA SER A 57 -10.48 5.19 12.01
C SER A 57 -10.05 6.65 11.82
N TYR A 58 -9.63 7.03 10.62
CA TYR A 58 -9.39 8.42 10.24
C TYR A 58 -10.70 9.17 9.91
N GLY A 59 -11.82 8.46 9.81
CA GLY A 59 -13.14 9.01 9.47
C GLY A 59 -13.54 8.81 8.01
N LEU A 60 -12.86 7.93 7.27
CA LEU A 60 -13.18 7.61 5.88
C LEU A 60 -13.89 6.27 5.79
N ASP A 61 -15.17 6.28 5.43
CA ASP A 61 -15.96 5.07 5.23
C ASP A 61 -15.66 4.45 3.86
N LEU A 62 -14.52 3.76 3.77
CA LEU A 62 -14.08 3.05 2.57
C LEU A 62 -14.41 1.56 2.74
N ASP A 63 -15.24 1.01 1.85
CA ASP A 63 -15.52 -0.42 1.85
C ASP A 63 -14.27 -1.22 1.46
N TYR A 64 -13.95 -2.24 2.27
CA TYR A 64 -12.80 -3.11 2.04
C TYR A 64 -12.90 -3.86 0.72
N ASN A 65 -14.09 -4.36 0.33
CA ASN A 65 -14.24 -5.11 -0.91
C ASN A 65 -14.01 -4.20 -2.13
N GLU A 66 -14.50 -2.96 -2.06
CA GLU A 66 -14.21 -1.94 -3.07
C GLU A 66 -12.71 -1.64 -3.14
N MET A 67 -12.04 -1.47 -2.00
CA MET A 67 -10.61 -1.15 -1.95
C MET A 67 -9.74 -2.29 -2.49
N ILE A 68 -10.06 -3.55 -2.19
CA ILE A 68 -9.33 -4.68 -2.78
C ILE A 68 -9.59 -4.80 -4.28
N MET A 69 -10.82 -4.59 -4.74
CA MET A 69 -11.13 -4.56 -6.18
C MET A 69 -10.34 -3.46 -6.90
N LYS A 70 -10.30 -2.24 -6.35
CA LYS A 70 -9.49 -1.13 -6.89
C LYS A 70 -8.00 -1.46 -6.91
N THR A 71 -7.49 -2.04 -5.83
CA THR A 71 -6.07 -2.43 -5.73
C THR A 71 -5.71 -3.48 -6.79
N LYS A 72 -6.49 -4.57 -6.89
CA LYS A 72 -6.25 -5.61 -7.90
C LYS A 72 -6.43 -5.09 -9.33
N LYS A 73 -7.39 -4.18 -9.56
CA LYS A 73 -7.56 -3.50 -10.84
C LYS A 73 -6.32 -2.70 -11.23
N VAL A 74 -5.75 -1.91 -10.32
CA VAL A 74 -4.51 -1.17 -10.58
C VAL A 74 -3.35 -2.11 -10.89
N ILE A 75 -3.20 -3.21 -10.15
CA ILE A 75 -2.17 -4.22 -10.44
C ILE A 75 -2.35 -4.77 -11.87
N TYR A 76 -3.58 -5.13 -12.24
CA TYR A 76 -3.90 -5.66 -13.56
C TYR A 76 -3.65 -4.64 -14.68
N GLU A 77 -4.13 -3.40 -14.54
CA GLU A 77 -3.95 -2.35 -15.55
C GLU A 77 -2.48 -1.91 -15.72
N THR A 78 -1.66 -2.16 -14.70
CA THR A 78 -0.23 -1.82 -14.71
C THR A 78 0.67 -3.06 -14.66
N ASN A 79 0.18 -4.21 -15.11
CA ASN A 79 0.83 -5.51 -14.88
C ASN A 79 2.29 -5.57 -15.39
N GLU A 80 2.60 -4.91 -16.51
CA GLU A 80 3.95 -4.87 -17.09
C GLU A 80 4.90 -3.86 -16.40
N ASN A 81 4.37 -3.01 -15.51
CA ASN A 81 5.12 -1.92 -14.91
C ASN A 81 5.87 -2.36 -13.65
N PHE A 82 6.98 -1.69 -13.38
CA PHE A 82 7.61 -1.68 -12.05
C PHE A 82 7.05 -0.52 -11.22
N SER A 83 6.78 -0.76 -9.94
CA SER A 83 6.33 0.30 -9.03
C SER A 83 7.35 1.45 -8.91
N SER A 84 6.86 2.65 -8.60
CA SER A 84 7.69 3.83 -8.36
C SER A 84 8.72 3.62 -7.24
N MET A 85 8.33 2.89 -6.20
CA MET A 85 9.21 2.53 -5.09
C MET A 85 10.35 1.62 -5.53
N LEU A 86 10.05 0.56 -6.30
CA LEU A 86 11.07 -0.36 -6.82
C LEU A 86 12.02 0.37 -7.79
N GLN A 87 11.48 1.26 -8.63
CA GLN A 87 12.30 2.09 -9.51
C GLN A 87 13.24 3.01 -8.74
N SER A 88 12.79 3.57 -7.61
CA SER A 88 13.61 4.41 -6.74
C SER A 88 14.73 3.59 -6.08
N TYR A 89 14.38 2.41 -5.55
CA TYR A 89 15.33 1.45 -4.99
C TYR A 89 16.40 1.04 -6.01
N LYS A 90 16.01 0.64 -7.24
CA LYS A 90 16.94 0.29 -8.33
C LYS A 90 17.90 1.42 -8.72
N LYS A 91 17.52 2.68 -8.47
CA LYS A 91 18.34 3.86 -8.76
C LYS A 91 19.16 4.32 -7.55
N GLY A 92 19.16 3.57 -6.44
CA GLY A 92 19.84 3.95 -5.20
C GLY A 92 19.28 5.23 -4.58
N LYS A 93 18.00 5.56 -4.86
CA LYS A 93 17.33 6.75 -4.33
C LYS A 93 16.51 6.37 -3.11
N LYS A 94 16.30 7.35 -2.22
CA LYS A 94 15.34 7.21 -1.11
C LYS A 94 13.96 6.80 -1.66
N THR A 95 13.36 5.79 -1.05
CA THR A 95 12.03 5.31 -1.41
C THR A 95 10.92 6.16 -0.78
N GLU A 96 9.69 5.99 -1.25
CA GLU A 96 8.50 6.67 -0.73
C GLU A 96 7.83 5.90 0.43
N ILE A 97 8.51 4.92 1.05
CA ILE A 97 7.91 4.04 2.08
C ILE A 97 7.41 4.81 3.30
N ASP A 98 8.19 5.79 3.78
CA ASP A 98 7.84 6.60 4.95
C ASP A 98 6.61 7.48 4.67
N SER A 99 6.48 7.98 3.44
CA SER A 99 5.37 8.85 3.02
C SER A 99 4.07 8.10 2.72
N ILE A 100 4.13 6.78 2.52
CA ILE A 100 2.96 5.94 2.23
C ILE A 100 2.65 5.09 3.46
N ASN A 101 3.37 3.98 3.64
CA ASN A 101 3.16 3.06 4.75
C ASN A 101 3.50 3.71 6.09
N GLY A 102 4.50 4.60 6.16
CA GLY A 102 4.85 5.31 7.40
C GLY A 102 3.74 6.25 7.90
N VAL A 103 2.98 6.88 7.00
CA VAL A 103 1.83 7.72 7.38
C VAL A 103 0.68 6.85 7.89
N ILE A 104 0.36 5.76 7.19
CA ILE A 104 -0.68 4.80 7.62
C ILE A 104 -0.32 4.23 9.00
N LEU A 105 0.93 3.80 9.17
CA LEU A 105 1.48 3.29 10.43
C LEU A 105 1.32 4.29 11.58
N LYS A 106 1.64 5.57 11.35
CA LYS A 106 1.51 6.62 12.36
C LYS A 106 0.07 6.76 12.85
N ILE A 107 -0.90 6.64 11.94
CA ILE A 107 -2.32 6.76 12.25
C ILE A 107 -2.82 5.51 12.97
N GLY A 108 -2.45 4.32 12.50
CA GLY A 108 -2.74 3.05 13.18
C GLY A 108 -2.20 3.03 14.61
N LYS A 109 -0.96 3.49 14.83
CA LYS A 109 -0.35 3.63 16.17
C LYS A 109 -1.12 4.61 17.05
N LYS A 110 -1.48 5.79 16.53
CA LYS A 110 -2.22 6.81 17.28
C LYS A 110 -3.59 6.31 17.74
N ASN A 111 -4.24 5.47 16.93
CA ASN A 111 -5.58 4.96 17.16
C ASN A 111 -5.59 3.54 17.78
N GLU A 112 -4.43 3.04 18.23
CA GLU A 112 -4.27 1.72 18.88
C GLU A 112 -4.82 0.55 18.06
N LEU A 113 -4.69 0.62 16.74
CA LEU A 113 -5.14 -0.42 15.80
C LEU A 113 -4.04 -1.44 15.49
N ASN A 114 -4.41 -2.51 14.78
CA ASN A 114 -3.41 -3.38 14.16
C ASN A 114 -2.73 -2.65 13.00
N PHE A 115 -1.39 -2.58 13.04
CA PHE A 115 -0.54 -1.95 12.03
C PHE A 115 0.67 -2.82 11.68
N PHE A 116 0.64 -4.10 12.05
CA PHE A 116 1.81 -4.98 12.03
C PHE A 116 2.41 -5.10 10.62
N LEU A 117 1.58 -5.24 9.59
CA LEU A 117 2.09 -5.41 8.22
C LEU A 117 2.71 -4.12 7.70
N ASN A 118 2.07 -2.97 7.92
CA ASN A 118 2.65 -1.69 7.55
C ASN A 118 3.96 -1.39 8.30
N ASP A 119 4.02 -1.70 9.60
CA ASP A 119 5.25 -1.55 10.40
C ASP A 119 6.36 -2.45 9.89
N PHE A 120 6.05 -3.72 9.63
CA PHE A 120 7.00 -4.68 9.08
C PHE A 120 7.57 -4.22 7.73
N LEU A 121 6.70 -3.78 6.81
CA LEU A 121 7.12 -3.31 5.49
C LEU A 121 7.98 -2.05 5.55
N VAL A 122 7.66 -1.11 6.45
CA VAL A 122 8.49 0.09 6.68
C VAL A 122 9.89 -0.31 7.13
N HIS A 123 10.01 -1.18 8.13
CA HIS A 123 11.32 -1.61 8.63
C HIS A 123 12.10 -2.41 7.60
N LEU A 124 11.43 -3.33 6.88
CA LEU A 124 12.09 -4.16 5.88
C LEU A 124 12.63 -3.34 4.71
N ILE A 125 11.83 -2.43 4.14
CA ILE A 125 12.27 -1.57 3.03
C ILE A 125 13.40 -0.63 3.47
N ASN A 126 13.36 -0.11 4.70
CA ASN A 126 14.43 0.74 5.22
C ASN A 126 15.70 -0.04 5.59
N SER A 127 15.67 -1.38 5.57
CA SER A 127 16.83 -2.25 5.86
C SER A 127 17.56 -2.78 4.64
N ILE A 128 17.01 -2.60 3.43
CA ILE A 128 17.55 -3.11 2.16
C ILE A 128 18.08 -1.99 1.26
#